data_AF-A0A7Y5CTA6-F1
#
_entry.id   AF-A0A7Y5CTA6-F1
#
_cell.length_a   1.000
_cell.length_b   1.000
_cell.length_c   1.000
_cell.angle_alpha   90.00
_cell.angle_beta   90.00
_cell.angle_gamma   90.00
#
_symmetry.space_group_name_H-M   'P 1'
#
loop_
_entity.id
_entity.type
_entity.pdbx_description
1 polymer ?
#
loop_
_entity_poly.entity_id
_entity_poly.type
_entity_poly.pdbx_seq_one_letter_code
_entity_poly.pdbx_strand_id
1 'polypeptide(L)'
;MRNSRQIDHSGFSACAFSLDAQLAAEGWEWRFVADAKRAQEAIAMYEELEQEVRVEAIALAEIKEECQGCWLVLSHLKAIYTRKKAKPVETAS
;
A
#
# COMPACT_ATOMS: atom_id res chain seq x y z
N MET A 1 6.94 -34.65 2.16
CA MET A 1 6.36 -33.51 1.41
C MET A 1 6.41 -32.28 2.31
N ARG A 2 7.41 -31.40 2.15
CA ARG A 2 7.50 -30.15 2.93
C ARG A 2 6.74 -29.07 2.17
N ASN A 3 5.64 -28.60 2.75
CA ASN A 3 4.80 -27.56 2.17
C ASN A 3 5.38 -26.19 2.54
N SER A 4 5.95 -25.51 1.56
CA SER A 4 6.52 -24.17 1.68
C SER A 4 5.40 -23.14 1.78
N ARG A 5 4.99 -22.80 3.01
CA ARG A 5 4.30 -21.53 3.29
C ARG A 5 5.30 -20.58 3.93
N GLN A 6 6.11 -19.93 3.09
CA GLN A 6 6.72 -18.66 3.49
C GLN A 6 5.67 -17.58 3.30
N ILE A 7 4.96 -17.29 4.38
CA ILE A 7 4.18 -16.07 4.53
C ILE A 7 5.18 -15.03 5.06
N ASP A 8 5.58 -14.08 4.22
CA ASP A 8 6.39 -12.95 4.67
C ASP A 8 5.49 -12.02 5.50
N HIS A 9 5.86 -11.84 6.77
CA HIS A 9 5.08 -11.17 7.81
C HIS A 9 5.64 -9.77 8.13
N SER A 10 5.95 -8.95 7.12
CA SER A 10 6.42 -7.59 7.36
C SER A 10 5.28 -6.55 7.36
N GLY A 11 4.39 -6.65 8.37
CA GLY A 11 3.40 -5.62 8.70
C GLY A 11 2.33 -6.12 9.68
N PHE A 12 2.15 -5.43 10.81
CA PHE A 12 1.31 -5.81 11.97
C PHE A 12 -0.22 -5.80 11.71
N SER A 13 -0.68 -6.43 10.65
CA SER A 13 -2.07 -6.81 10.46
C SER A 13 -2.09 -8.22 9.89
N ALA A 14 -2.70 -9.16 10.61
CA ALA A 14 -2.82 -10.57 10.21
C ALA A 14 -3.73 -10.79 8.98
N CYS A 15 -4.06 -9.74 8.25
CA CYS A 15 -4.78 -9.79 6.99
C CYS A 15 -3.76 -9.74 5.86
N ALA A 16 -3.62 -10.85 5.13
CA ALA A 16 -2.86 -10.89 3.88
C ALA A 16 -3.67 -10.13 2.82
N PHE A 17 -3.53 -8.81 2.77
CA PHE A 17 -3.97 -8.03 1.63
C PHE A 17 -2.98 -8.29 0.50
N SER A 18 -3.48 -8.77 -0.64
CA SER A 18 -2.66 -8.87 -1.84
C SER A 18 -2.19 -7.47 -2.25
N LEU A 19 -0.90 -7.21 -2.04
CA LEU A 19 -0.25 -6.04 -2.61
C LEU A 19 -0.30 -6.17 -4.13
N ASP A 20 -0.75 -5.11 -4.80
CA ASP A 20 -0.92 -5.15 -6.24
C ASP A 20 0.45 -5.31 -6.91
N ALA A 21 0.69 -6.49 -7.49
CA ALA A 21 1.94 -6.83 -8.16
C ALA A 21 2.23 -5.91 -9.35
N GLN A 22 1.19 -5.31 -9.95
CA GLN A 22 1.34 -4.34 -11.03
C GLN A 22 1.96 -3.04 -10.51
N LEU A 23 1.52 -2.55 -9.35
CA LEU A 23 2.09 -1.35 -8.73
C LEU A 23 3.56 -1.55 -8.36
N ALA A 24 3.90 -2.71 -7.81
CA ALA A 24 5.30 -3.05 -7.54
C ALA A 24 6.15 -3.08 -8.83
N ALA A 25 5.62 -3.64 -9.93
CA ALA A 25 6.29 -3.65 -11.23
C ALA A 25 6.47 -2.25 -11.84
N GLU A 26 5.57 -1.32 -11.56
CA GLU A 26 5.65 0.10 -11.94
C GLU A 26 6.60 0.93 -11.04
N GLY A 27 7.23 0.28 -10.04
CA GLY A 27 8.18 0.91 -9.12
C GLY A 27 7.52 1.62 -7.93
N TRP A 28 6.25 1.31 -7.62
CA TRP A 28 5.60 1.79 -6.40
C TRP A 28 6.00 0.93 -5.20
N GLU A 29 6.38 1.59 -4.11
CA GLU A 29 6.67 0.97 -2.83
C GLU A 29 5.46 1.08 -1.90
N TRP A 30 5.02 -0.05 -1.34
CA TRP A 30 3.96 -0.02 -0.33
C TRP A 30 4.46 0.56 0.99
N ARG A 31 3.59 1.32 1.66
CA ARG A 31 3.90 1.97 2.94
C ARG A 31 3.03 1.47 4.08
N PHE A 32 1.71 1.68 3.97
CA PHE A 32 0.74 1.31 4.99
C PHE A 32 -0.69 1.45 4.48
N VAL A 33 -1.63 1.03 5.33
CA VAL A 33 -3.06 1.23 5.15
C VAL A 33 -3.57 2.26 6.16
N ALA A 34 -4.42 3.18 5.72
CA ALA A 34 -4.98 4.23 6.56
C ALA A 34 -6.42 4.58 6.18
N ASP A 35 -7.19 5.16 7.11
CA ASP A 35 -8.45 5.82 6.77
C ASP A 35 -8.20 7.07 5.92
N ALA A 36 -9.28 7.62 5.33
CA ALA A 36 -9.20 8.76 4.42
C ALA A 36 -8.49 9.99 5.02
N LYS A 37 -8.71 10.31 6.30
CA LYS A 37 -8.09 11.49 6.92
C LYS A 37 -6.58 11.29 7.04
N ARG A 38 -6.16 10.16 7.59
CA ARG A 38 -4.74 9.82 7.71
C ARG A 38 -4.05 9.66 6.36
N ALA A 39 -4.75 9.16 5.35
CA ALA A 39 -4.25 9.11 3.98
C ALA A 39 -3.93 10.51 3.45
N GLN A 40 -4.80 11.50 3.67
CA GLN A 40 -4.54 12.89 3.26
C GLN A 40 -3.35 13.50 3.98
N GLU A 41 -3.22 13.28 5.28
CA GLU A 41 -2.05 13.72 6.07
C GLU A 41 -0.75 13.11 5.53
N ALA A 42 -0.78 11.81 5.17
CA ALA A 42 0.34 11.12 4.58
C ALA A 42 0.73 11.66 3.21
N ILE A 43 -0.25 11.97 2.35
CA ILE A 43 -0.02 12.56 1.03
C ILE A 43 0.76 13.86 1.18
N ALA A 44 0.26 14.79 2.00
CA ALA A 44 0.90 16.09 2.21
C ALA A 44 2.35 15.94 2.69
N MET A 45 2.58 15.06 3.67
CA MET A 45 3.93 14.80 4.20
C MET A 45 4.87 14.23 3.13
N TYR A 46 4.43 13.26 2.33
CA TYR A 46 5.27 12.65 1.31
C TYR A 46 5.51 13.56 0.10
N GLU A 47 4.57 14.43 -0.23
CA GLU A 47 4.74 15.44 -1.27
C GLU A 47 5.84 16.45 -0.91
N GLU A 48 5.94 16.85 0.37
CA GLU A 48 7.02 17.69 0.91
C GLU A 48 8.39 17.00 0.82
N LEU A 49 8.43 15.67 0.93
CA LEU A 49 9.63 14.85 0.75
C LEU A 49 9.96 14.57 -0.73
N GLU A 50 9.31 15.28 -1.65
CA GLU A 50 9.48 15.08 -3.10
C GLU A 50 9.20 13.64 -3.55
N GLN A 51 8.26 12.97 -2.90
CA GLN A 51 7.79 11.66 -3.31
C GLN A 51 6.45 11.77 -4.05
N GLU A 52 6.25 10.88 -5.02
CA GLU A 52 4.92 10.64 -5.59
C GLU A 52 4.17 9.72 -4.64
N VAL A 53 2.88 10.00 -4.46
CA VAL A 53 1.99 9.23 -3.59
C VAL A 53 0.84 8.71 -4.43
N ARG A 54 0.54 7.42 -4.29
CA ARG A 54 -0.61 6.78 -4.91
C ARG A 54 -1.47 6.13 -3.84
N VAL A 55 -2.77 6.39 -3.93
CA VAL A 55 -3.76 5.94 -2.95
C VAL A 55 -4.74 5.03 -3.66
N GLU A 56 -4.81 3.78 -3.21
CA GLU A 56 -5.67 2.77 -3.83
C GLU A 56 -6.68 2.23 -2.82
N ALA A 57 -7.85 1.83 -3.32
CA ALA A 57 -8.80 1.08 -2.50
C ALA A 57 -8.24 -0.32 -2.22
N ILE A 58 -8.51 -0.85 -1.04
CA ILE A 58 -8.12 -2.23 -0.73
C ILE A 58 -9.03 -3.16 -1.53
N ALA A 59 -8.43 -4.08 -2.29
CA ALA A 59 -9.17 -5.15 -2.94
C ALA A 59 -9.70 -6.12 -1.86
N LEU A 60 -11.00 -6.02 -1.57
CA LEU A 60 -11.65 -6.85 -0.56
C LEU A 60 -12.14 -8.20 -1.11
N ALA A 61 -11.85 -8.51 -2.37
CA ALA A 61 -12.31 -9.72 -3.08
C ALA A 61 -11.81 -11.03 -2.44
N GLU A 62 -10.76 -10.97 -1.62
CA GLU A 62 -10.17 -12.13 -0.95
C GLU A 62 -10.59 -12.27 0.52
N ILE A 63 -11.50 -11.40 1.00
CA ILE A 63 -11.99 -11.48 2.38
C ILE A 63 -12.95 -12.65 2.50
N LYS A 64 -12.53 -13.65 3.29
CA LYS A 64 -13.37 -14.80 3.63
C LYS A 64 -14.67 -14.38 4.30
N GLU A 65 -15.72 -15.17 4.09
CA GLU A 65 -17.05 -14.91 4.64
C GLU A 65 -17.08 -14.79 6.18
N GLU A 66 -16.16 -15.47 6.88
CA GLU A 66 -15.97 -15.36 8.33
C GLU A 66 -15.58 -13.94 8.81
N CYS A 67 -15.13 -13.07 7.88
CA CYS A 67 -14.69 -11.71 8.14
C CYS A 67 -15.64 -10.65 7.55
N GLN A 68 -16.91 -10.98 7.26
CA GLN A 68 -17.88 -10.03 6.69
C GLN A 68 -18.01 -8.71 7.49
N GLY A 69 -17.87 -8.74 8.81
CA GLY A 69 -17.85 -7.52 9.63
C GLY A 69 -16.66 -6.60 9.37
N CYS A 70 -15.54 -7.14 8.88
CA CYS A 70 -14.37 -6.37 8.49
C CYS A 70 -14.58 -5.63 7.16
N TRP A 71 -15.52 -6.07 6.32
CA TRP A 71 -15.80 -5.41 5.02
C TRP A 71 -16.09 -3.92 5.20
N LEU A 72 -16.96 -3.58 6.16
CA LEU A 72 -17.33 -2.20 6.42
C LEU A 72 -16.10 -1.37 6.78
N VAL A 73 -15.30 -1.85 7.73
CA VAL A 73 -14.09 -1.15 8.19
C VAL A 73 -13.09 -1.00 7.06
N LEU A 74 -12.82 -2.08 6.33
CA LEU A 74 -11.79 -2.12 5.28
C LEU A 74 -12.20 -1.34 4.03
N SER A 75 -13.51 -1.17 3.76
CA SER A 75 -14.00 -0.33 2.66
C SER A 75 -13.68 1.16 2.84
N HIS A 76 -13.49 1.59 4.10
CA HIS A 76 -13.08 2.96 4.43
C HIS A 76 -11.56 3.16 4.46
N LEU A 77 -10.79 2.07 4.39
CA LEU A 77 -9.34 2.13 4.38
C LEU A 77 -8.81 2.26 2.95
N LYS A 78 -7.63 2.85 2.86
CA LYS A 78 -6.86 3.08 1.63
C LYS A 78 -5.45 2.56 1.81
N ALA A 79 -4.93 1.90 0.78
CA ALA A 79 -3.53 1.52 0.70
C ALA A 79 -2.72 2.70 0.16
N ILE A 80 -1.64 3.03 0.85
CA ILE A 80 -0.73 4.12 0.48
C ILE A 80 0.54 3.52 -0.11
N TYR A 81 0.85 3.95 -1.32
CA TYR A 81 2.07 3.64 -2.03
C TYR A 81 2.84 4.92 -2.28
N THR A 82 4.17 4.83 -2.29
CA THR A 82 5.03 5.94 -2.69
C THR A 82 6.06 5.52 -3.71
N ARG A 83 6.51 6.50 -4.48
CA ARG A 83 7.64 6.34 -5.39
C ARG A 83 8.49 7.60 -5.27
N LYS A 84 9.80 7.47 -5.45
CA LYS A 84 10.65 8.66 -5.56
C LYS A 84 10.28 9.41 -6.84
N LYS A 85 10.06 10.73 -6.76
CA LYS A 85 10.02 11.54 -7.99
C LYS A 85 11.34 11.31 -8.71
N ALA A 86 11.28 11.01 -10.01
CA ALA A 86 12.49 10.96 -10.81
C ALA A 86 13.16 12.33 -10.66
N LYS A 87 14.36 12.37 -10.05
CA LYS A 87 15.15 13.60 -10.05
C LYS A 87 15.33 14.02 -11.51
N PRO A 88 15.13 15.30 -11.87
CA PRO A 88 15.69 15.79 -13.12
C PRO A 88 17.18 15.44 -13.06
N VAL A 89 17.68 14.76 -14.09
CA VAL A 89 19.11 14.49 -14.21
C VAL A 89 19.82 15.84 -14.20
N GLU A 90 20.39 16.22 -13.07
CA GLU A 90 21.38 17.29 -12.98
C GLU A 90 22.56 16.83 -13.84
N THR A 91 22.52 17.28 -15.09
CA THR A 91 23.59 17.08 -16.06
C THR A 91 24.81 17.78 -15.49
N ALA A 92 25.82 16.98 -15.17
CA ALA A 92 27.11 17.43 -14.65
C ALA A 92 27.65 18.63 -15.46
N SER A 93 28.19 19.61 -14.75
CA SER A 93 29.14 20.61 -15.27
C SER A 93 30.38 20.59 -14.40
#